data_AF-A0A432FWI8-F1
#
_entry.id   AF-A0A432FWI8-F1
#
_cell.length_a   1.000
_cell.length_b   1.000
_cell.length_c   1.000
_cell.angle_alpha   90.00
_cell.angle_beta   90.00
_cell.angle_gamma   90.00
#
_symmetry.space_group_name_H-M   'P 1'
#
loop_
_entity.id
_entity.type
_entity.pdbx_description
1 polymer ?
#
loop_
_entity_poly.entity_id
_entity_poly.type
_entity_poly.pdbx_seq_one_letter_code
_entity_poly.pdbx_strand_id
1 'polypeptide(L)' 'MNAEETIKNKLSEYLDLIHFDIRDKTGKHIHHRSFDGGLHLSITLVSDGFKDMPLLDRHQLVYKALGTLIK' A
#
# COMPACT_ATOMS: atom_id res chain seq x y z
N MET A 1 13.31 4.63 -9.32
CA MET A 1 12.49 4.02 -8.26
C MET A 1 11.23 3.49 -8.89
N ASN A 2 10.93 2.20 -8.68
CA ASN A 2 9.66 1.62 -9.11
C ASN A 2 8.57 1.90 -8.05
N ALA A 3 7.29 1.70 -8.40
CA ALA A 3 6.18 2.00 -7.49
C ALA A 3 6.28 1.25 -6.16
N GLU A 4 6.75 0.00 -6.20
CA GLU A 4 7.01 -0.83 -5.03
C GLU A 4 8.01 -0.18 -4.05
N GLU A 5 9.17 0.25 -4.55
CA GLU A 5 10.22 0.87 -3.74
C GLU A 5 9.73 2.19 -3.13
N THR A 6 8.99 2.99 -3.88
CA THR A 6 8.39 4.23 -3.38
C THR A 6 7.40 3.95 -2.24
N ILE A 7 6.51 2.97 -2.42
CA ILE A 7 5.52 2.57 -1.40
C ILE A 7 6.24 2.04 -0.16
N LYS A 8 7.22 1.16 -0.32
CA LYS A 8 8.00 0.59 0.78
C LYS A 8 8.71 1.68 1.57
N ASN A 9 9.41 2.59 0.90
CA ASN A 9 10.12 3.69 1.56
C ASN A 9 9.16 4.58 2.35
N LYS A 10 8.00 4.94 1.77
CA LYS A 10 6.98 5.74 2.46
C LYS A 10 6.43 5.04 3.70
N LEU A 11 6.16 3.73 3.62
CA LEU A 11 5.66 2.98 4.78
C LEU A 11 6.73 2.85 5.88
N SER A 12 8.00 2.68 5.52
CA SER A 12 9.11 2.62 6.47
C SER A 12 9.35 3.93 7.22
N GLU A 13 8.85 5.08 6.74
CA GLU A 13 8.88 6.35 7.49
C GLU A 13 7.91 6.35 8.69
N TYR A 14 6.92 5.46 8.70
CA TYR A 14 5.84 5.41 9.70
C TYR A 14 5.80 4.12 10.52
N LEU A 15 6.39 3.04 9.99
CA LEU A 15 6.28 1.69 10.51
C LEU A 15 7.61 0.96 10.44
N ASP A 16 7.96 0.24 11.51
CA ASP A 16 9.05 -0.73 11.47
C ASP A 16 8.56 -2.01 10.77
N LEU A 17 8.87 -2.13 9.48
CA LEU A 17 8.41 -3.25 8.65
C LEU A 17 9.26 -4.50 8.87
N ILE A 18 8.63 -5.54 9.43
CA ILE A 18 9.20 -6.89 9.56
C ILE A 18 9.04 -7.66 8.25
N HIS A 19 7.90 -7.49 7.57
CA HIS A 19 7.62 -8.09 6.28
C HIS A 19 6.84 -7.12 5.38
N PHE A 20 7.19 -7.14 4.09
CA PHE A 20 6.54 -6.38 3.03
C PHE A 20 6.48 -7.23 1.76
N ASP A 21 5.28 -7.49 1.26
CA ASP A 21 5.01 -8.12 -0.03
C ASP A 21 4.00 -7.27 -0.79
N ILE A 22 4.23 -7.06 -2.08
CA ILE A 22 3.33 -6.30 -2.95
C ILE A 22 3.00 -7.09 -4.21
N ARG A 23 1.73 -7.10 -4.58
CA ARG A 23 1.23 -7.83 -5.76
C ARG A 23 0.46 -6.90 -6.66
N ASP A 24 0.89 -6.83 -7.91
CA ASP A 24 0.22 -6.06 -8.95
C ASP A 24 -0.94 -6.87 -9.56
N LYS A 25 -2.15 -6.30 -9.51
CA LYS A 25 -3.38 -6.82 -10.10
C LYS A 25 -3.96 -5.88 -11.17
N THR A 26 -3.22 -4.84 -11.56
CA THR A 26 -3.63 -3.83 -12.55
C THR A 26 -4.07 -4.46 -13.87
N GLY A 27 -3.41 -5.56 -14.27
CA GLY A 27 -3.71 -6.32 -15.47
C GLY A 27 -5.13 -6.90 -15.58
N LYS A 28 -5.93 -6.90 -14.51
CA LYS A 28 -7.32 -7.43 -14.53
C LYS A 28 -8.36 -6.45 -15.08
N HIS A 29 -7.99 -5.18 -15.31
CA HIS A 29 -8.94 -4.12 -15.71
C HIS A 29 -8.52 -3.30 -16.95
N ILE A 30 -7.38 -3.63 -17.57
CA ILE A 30 -6.81 -2.92 -18.73
C ILE A 30 -7.67 -2.91 -20.00
N HIS A 31 -8.72 -3.75 -20.09
CA HIS A 31 -9.61 -3.82 -21.25
C HIS A 31 -10.95 -3.08 -21.08
N HIS A 32 -11.17 -2.38 -19.95
CA HIS A 32 -12.40 -1.60 -19.76
C HIS A 32 -12.24 -0.17 -20.28
N ARG A 33 -13.24 0.33 -21.01
CA ARG A 33 -13.26 1.66 -21.66
C ARG A 33 -13.19 2.85 -20.69
N SER A 34 -13.25 2.59 -19.38
CA SER A 34 -13.33 3.56 -18.28
C SER A 34 -12.09 3.57 -17.39
N PHE A 35 -11.01 2.89 -17.79
CA PHE A 35 -9.76 2.85 -17.01
C PHE A 35 -9.09 4.23 -17.05
N ASP A 36 -8.98 4.91 -15.90
CA ASP A 36 -8.42 6.26 -15.78
C ASP A 36 -6.91 6.28 -15.46
N GLY A 37 -6.26 5.11 -15.53
CA GLY A 37 -4.86 4.92 -15.17
C GLY A 37 -4.68 4.46 -13.71
N GLY A 38 -3.42 4.37 -13.27
CA GLY A 38 -3.08 3.93 -11.90
C GLY A 38 -2.81 2.42 -11.78
N LEU A 39 -2.35 2.01 -10.59
CA LEU A 39 -2.01 0.63 -10.28
C LEU A 39 -3.00 0.05 -9.27
N HIS A 40 -3.50 -1.16 -9.52
CA HIS A 40 -4.25 -1.92 -8.53
C HIS A 40 -3.29 -2.85 -7.79
N LEU A 41 -2.84 -2.40 -6.61
CA LEU A 41 -1.86 -3.11 -5.81
C LEU A 41 -2.53 -3.74 -4.58
N SER A 42 -2.07 -4.93 -4.21
CA SER A 42 -2.38 -5.55 -2.91
C SER A 42 -1.09 -5.67 -2.12
N ILE A 43 -1.09 -5.21 -0.87
CA ILE A 43 0.10 -5.19 -0.02
C ILE A 43 -0.16 -6.07 1.21
N THR A 44 0.81 -6.91 1.57
CA THR A 44 0.85 -7.64 2.84
C THR A 44 1.96 -7.06 3.70
N LEU A 45 1.61 -6.63 4.91
CA LEU A 45 2.52 -5.97 5.85
C LEU A 45 2.54 -6.72 7.18
N VAL A 46 3.74 -6.87 7.76
CA VAL A 46 3.91 -7.26 9.16
C VAL A 46 4.77 -6.21 9.83
N SER A 47 4.29 -5.67 10.95
CA SER A 47 4.98 -4.67 11.77
C SER A 47 4.50 -4.80 13.21
N ASP A 48 5.42 -4.65 14.16
CA ASP A 48 5.07 -4.55 15.58
C ASP A 48 4.26 -3.28 15.89
N GLY A 49 4.34 -2.25 15.03
CA GLY A 49 3.54 -1.03 15.14
C GLY A 49 2.02 -1.25 15.00
N PHE A 50 1.58 -2.45 14.57
CA PHE A 50 0.17 -2.83 14.54
C PHE A 50 -0.30 -3.59 15.79
N LYS A 51 0.60 -3.92 16.72
CA LYS A 51 0.25 -4.63 17.95
C LYS A 51 -0.73 -3.78 18.75
N ASP A 52 -1.78 -4.43 19.25
CA ASP A 52 -2.88 -3.80 20.01
C ASP A 52 -3.66 -2.70 19.28
N MET A 53 -3.36 -2.46 17.99
CA MET A 53 -4.09 -1.51 17.14
C MET A 53 -5.32 -2.16 16.53
N PRO A 54 -6.53 -1.56 16.66
CA PRO A 54 -7.74 -2.00 15.95
C PRO A 54 -7.56 -2.00 14.43
N LEU A 55 -8.29 -2.85 13.72
CA LEU A 55 -8.15 -3.02 12.27
C LEU A 55 -8.29 -1.69 11.50
N LEU A 56 -9.29 -0.86 11.86
CA LEU A 56 -9.53 0.42 11.22
C LEU A 56 -8.32 1.36 11.32
N ASP A 57 -7.73 1.44 12.51
CA ASP A 57 -6.60 2.33 12.78
C ASP A 57 -5.35 1.91 12.02
N ARG A 58 -5.15 0.58 11.84
CA ARG A 58 -4.07 0.05 10.98
C ARG A 58 -4.23 0.54 9.54
N HIS A 59 -5.44 0.46 9.00
CA HIS A 59 -5.72 0.97 7.67
C HIS A 59 -5.53 2.48 7.61
N GLN A 60 -6.07 3.26 8.55
CA GLN A 60 -5.90 4.71 8.58
C GLN A 60 -4.42 5.12 8.60
N LEU A 61 -3.58 4.42 9.38
CA LEU A 61 -2.13 4.65 9.41
C LEU A 61 -1.49 4.39 8.05
N VAL A 62 -1.81 3.26 7.41
CA VAL A 62 -1.30 2.91 6.07
C VAL A 62 -1.74 3.94 5.02
N TYR A 63 -3.01 4.34 5.02
CA TYR A 63 -3.52 5.38 4.10
C TYR A 63 -2.85 6.72 4.35
N LYS A 64 -2.62 7.10 5.62
CA LYS A 64 -1.90 8.32 5.98
C LYS A 64 -0.45 8.31 5.49
N ALA A 65 0.24 7.18 5.65
CA ALA A 65 1.62 7.02 5.23
C ALA A 65 1.79 7.12 3.70
N LEU A 66 0.83 6.56 2.95
CA LEU A 66 0.83 6.60 1.49
C LEU A 66 0.29 7.92 0.92
N GLY A 67 -0.55 8.63 1.67
CA GLY A 67 -0.96 10.00 1.38
C GLY A 67 -1.43 10.19 -0.06
N THR A 68 -0.74 11.05 -0.80
CA THR A 68 -1.07 11.43 -2.18
C THR A 68 -0.82 10.33 -3.22
N LEU A 69 -0.24 9.19 -2.84
CA LEU A 69 -0.07 8.03 -3.71
C LEU A 69 -1.36 7.24 -3.91
N ILE A 70 -2.35 7.43 -3.02
CA ILE A 70 -3.67 6.81 -3.11
C ILE A 70 -4.64 7.84 -3.67
N LYS A 71 -5.50 7.40 -4.60
CA LYS A 71 -6.51 8.21 -5.27
C LYS A 71 -7.90 7.76 -4.83
#